data_AF-A0A9P6BJ87-F1
#
_entry.id   AF-A0A9P6BJ87-F1
#
_cell.length_a   1.000
_cell.length_b   1.000
_cell.length_c   1.000
_cell.angle_alpha   90.00
_cell.angle_beta   90.00
_cell.angle_gamma   90.00
#
_symmetry.space_group_name_H-M   'P 1'
#
loop_
_entity.id
_entity.type
_entity.pdbx_description
1 polymer ?
#
loop_
_entity_poly.entity_id
_entity_poly.type
_entity_poly.pdbx_seq_one_letter_code
_entity_poly.pdbx_strand_id
1 'polypeptide(L)'
;MSYQDMQKLMKYLQKRSTVSKYGEGLCLFFQAFAATGFMLWTRNDELATLKGAAVVHGLETEIGTPYMTIRLGFRKTNRSDPLKANVYKIHPQSDEPDCCCYTKLTAWLQWLEQKSRTLRDEDL
;
A
#
# COMPACT_ATOMS: atom_id res chain seq x y z
N MET A 1 -4.14 -1.41 15.75
CA MET A 1 -2.71 -1.11 15.60
C MET A 1 -2.56 0.38 15.78
N SER A 2 -1.70 0.85 16.69
CA SER A 2 -1.45 2.29 16.89
C SER A 2 -0.39 2.81 15.91
N TYR A 3 -0.25 4.13 15.79
CA TYR A 3 0.85 4.74 15.03
C TYR A 3 2.22 4.29 15.56
N GLN A 4 2.40 4.23 16.88
CA GLN A 4 3.65 3.76 17.49
C GLN A 4 3.97 2.30 17.14
N ASP A 5 2.95 1.45 17.01
CA ASP A 5 3.13 0.05 16.57
C ASP A 5 3.56 -0.01 15.11
N MET A 6 2.97 0.83 14.25
CA MET A 6 3.39 0.98 12.85
C MET A 6 4.85 1.41 12.75
N GLN A 7 5.28 2.40 13.52
CA GLN A 7 6.68 2.84 13.51
C GLN A 7 7.64 1.71 13.92
N LYS A 8 7.29 0.92 14.94
CA LYS A 8 8.09 -0.23 15.36
C LYS A 8 8.18 -1.28 14.25
N LEU A 9 7.07 -1.57 13.59
CA LEU A 9 7.00 -2.51 12.47
C LEU A 9 7.88 -2.04 11.29
N MET A 10 7.74 -0.77 10.88
CA MET A 10 8.51 -0.20 9.77
C MET A 10 10.00 -0.24 10.05
N LYS A 11 10.41 0.17 11.25
CA LYS A 11 11.81 0.09 11.68
C LYS A 11 12.31 -1.35 11.67
N TYR A 12 11.51 -2.31 12.11
CA TYR A 12 11.88 -3.72 12.10
C TYR A 12 12.10 -4.26 10.67
N LEU A 13 11.20 -3.93 9.74
CA LEU A 13 11.26 -4.37 8.34
C LEU A 13 12.42 -3.73 7.56
N GLN A 14 12.97 -2.61 8.02
CA GLN A 14 14.12 -1.94 7.43
C GLN A 14 15.48 -2.38 8.00
N LYS A 15 15.51 -3.17 9.09
CA LYS A 15 16.77 -3.66 9.66
C LYS A 15 17.49 -4.55 8.65
N ARG A 16 18.80 -4.35 8.47
CA ARG A 16 19.64 -5.19 7.60
C ARG A 16 19.52 -6.68 7.91
N SER A 17 19.42 -7.05 9.19
CA SER A 17 19.23 -8.45 9.60
C SER A 17 17.88 -9.01 9.16
N THR A 18 16.82 -8.24 9.25
CA THR A 18 15.48 -8.61 8.79
C THR A 18 15.44 -8.75 7.27
N VAL A 19 15.97 -7.75 6.56
CA VAL A 19 16.05 -7.76 5.09
C VAL A 19 16.90 -8.93 4.58
N SER A 20 18.04 -9.22 5.22
CA SER A 20 18.87 -10.38 4.90
C SER A 20 18.14 -11.71 5.12
N LYS A 21 17.33 -11.80 6.19
CA LYS A 21 16.58 -13.02 6.52
C LYS A 21 15.41 -13.30 5.57
N TYR A 22 14.64 -12.28 5.20
CA TYR A 22 13.36 -12.45 4.50
C TYR A 22 13.38 -11.98 3.04
N GLY A 23 14.42 -11.25 2.64
CA GLY A 23 14.52 -10.62 1.33
C GLY A 23 13.85 -9.24 1.29
N GLU A 24 14.44 -8.36 0.48
CA GLU A 24 13.99 -6.97 0.32
C GLU A 24 12.53 -6.88 -0.18
N GLY A 25 12.18 -7.66 -1.19
CA GLY A 25 10.82 -7.64 -1.76
C GLY A 25 9.74 -8.00 -0.76
N LEU A 26 9.97 -9.00 0.10
CA LEU A 26 9.01 -9.39 1.14
C LEU A 26 8.90 -8.32 2.23
N CYS A 27 10.02 -7.70 2.61
CA CYS A 27 10.03 -6.58 3.55
C CYS A 27 9.30 -5.35 2.97
N LEU A 28 9.47 -5.04 1.68
CA LEU A 28 8.77 -3.95 1.01
C LEU A 28 7.26 -4.26 0.87
N PHE A 29 6.90 -5.49 0.53
CA PHE A 29 5.51 -5.95 0.48
C PHE A 29 4.81 -5.71 1.83
N PHE A 30 5.40 -6.18 2.93
CA PHE A 30 4.78 -6.02 4.25
C PHE A 30 4.72 -4.56 4.70
N GLN A 31 5.68 -3.71 4.30
CA GLN A 31 5.59 -2.26 4.54
C GLN A 31 4.40 -1.66 3.78
N ALA A 32 4.26 -1.98 2.49
CA ALA A 32 3.15 -1.52 1.67
C ALA A 32 1.80 -1.99 2.24
N PHE A 33 1.65 -3.29 2.49
CA PHE A 33 0.45 -3.90 3.04
C PHE A 33 0.03 -3.26 4.38
N ALA A 34 0.97 -3.14 5.32
CA ALA A 34 0.65 -2.55 6.62
C ALA A 34 0.25 -1.07 6.51
N ALA A 35 0.97 -0.27 5.70
CA ALA A 35 0.67 1.15 5.52
C ALA A 35 -0.69 1.35 4.82
N THR A 36 -1.02 0.54 3.81
CA THR A 36 -2.32 0.59 3.13
C THR A 36 -3.46 0.20 4.07
N GLY A 37 -3.29 -0.88 4.85
CA GLY A 37 -4.26 -1.32 5.85
C GLY A 37 -4.54 -0.24 6.89
N PHE A 38 -3.47 0.37 7.41
CA PHE A 38 -3.54 1.46 8.39
C PHE A 38 -4.20 2.71 7.83
N MET A 39 -3.83 3.15 6.62
CA MET A 39 -4.37 4.37 5.99
C MET A 39 -5.85 4.23 5.60
N LEU A 40 -6.24 3.09 5.04
CA LEU A 40 -7.61 2.87 4.55
C LEU A 40 -8.58 2.33 5.61
N TRP A 41 -8.06 2.06 6.82
CA TRP A 41 -8.80 1.45 7.93
C TRP A 41 -9.56 0.21 7.45
N THR A 42 -8.88 -0.61 6.65
CA THR A 42 -9.46 -1.79 6.02
C THR A 42 -8.98 -3.04 6.74
N ARG A 43 -9.77 -4.11 6.66
CA ARG A 43 -9.41 -5.40 7.27
C ARG A 43 -8.41 -6.15 6.39
N ASN A 44 -7.67 -7.07 6.98
CA ASN A 44 -6.66 -7.85 6.25
C ASN A 44 -7.27 -8.69 5.12
N ASP A 45 -8.45 -9.25 5.31
CA ASP A 45 -9.17 -10.03 4.29
C ASP A 45 -9.62 -9.13 3.13
N GLU A 46 -10.10 -7.92 3.40
CA GLU A 46 -10.42 -6.93 2.38
C GLU A 46 -9.16 -6.50 1.59
N LEU A 47 -8.07 -6.21 2.31
CA LEU A 47 -6.82 -5.78 1.69
C LEU A 47 -6.16 -6.88 0.86
N ALA A 48 -6.25 -8.14 1.29
CA ALA A 48 -5.76 -9.30 0.55
C ALA A 48 -6.52 -9.55 -0.77
N THR A 49 -7.64 -8.86 -1.00
CA THR A 49 -8.35 -8.88 -2.30
C THR A 49 -8.02 -7.68 -3.19
N LEU A 50 -7.20 -6.73 -2.70
CA LEU A 50 -6.73 -5.62 -3.52
C LEU A 50 -5.90 -6.17 -4.68
N LYS A 51 -6.15 -5.72 -5.90
CA LYS A 51 -5.45 -6.17 -7.10
C LYS A 51 -4.69 -5.03 -7.75
N GLY A 52 -3.69 -5.34 -8.58
CA GLY A 52 -2.92 -4.37 -9.38
C GLY A 52 -3.83 -3.36 -10.08
N ALA A 53 -4.85 -3.86 -10.79
CA ALA A 53 -5.83 -3.04 -11.51
C ALA A 53 -6.68 -2.10 -10.62
N ALA A 54 -6.67 -2.30 -9.30
CA ALA A 54 -7.35 -1.43 -8.34
C ALA A 54 -6.47 -0.28 -7.84
N VAL A 55 -5.19 -0.24 -8.23
CA VAL A 55 -4.24 0.82 -7.86
C VAL A 55 -3.77 1.54 -9.11
N VAL A 56 -3.99 2.86 -9.17
CA VAL A 56 -3.45 3.72 -10.24
C VAL A 56 -2.45 4.68 -9.61
N HIS A 57 -1.19 4.58 -9.99
CA HIS A 57 -0.10 5.41 -9.49
C HIS A 57 0.42 6.37 -10.56
N GLY A 58 1.33 7.29 -10.18
CA GLY A 58 1.91 8.28 -11.10
C GLY A 58 0.93 9.39 -11.51
N LEU A 59 -0.12 9.62 -10.72
CA LEU A 59 -1.11 10.65 -10.99
C LEU A 59 -0.67 11.97 -10.36
N GLU A 60 -1.12 13.08 -10.95
CA GLU A 60 -0.80 14.43 -10.51
C GLU A 60 -2.06 15.29 -10.51
N THR A 61 -2.23 16.15 -9.50
CA THR A 61 -3.29 17.15 -9.49
C THR A 61 -3.00 18.27 -10.49
N GLU A 62 -3.99 19.08 -10.82
CA GLU A 62 -3.80 20.29 -11.66
C GLU A 62 -2.70 21.24 -11.18
N ILE A 63 -2.38 21.24 -9.88
CA ILE A 63 -1.34 22.07 -9.25
C ILE A 63 -0.01 21.35 -9.03
N GLY A 64 0.24 20.21 -9.68
CA GLY A 64 1.53 19.53 -9.58
C GLY A 64 1.72 18.59 -8.39
N THR A 65 0.70 18.37 -7.57
CA THR A 65 0.81 17.48 -6.39
C THR A 65 0.62 16.02 -6.78
N PRO A 66 1.58 15.12 -6.51
CA PRO A 66 1.44 13.71 -6.85
C PRO A 66 0.43 13.01 -5.95
N TYR A 67 -0.22 11.98 -6.48
CA TYR A 67 -1.11 11.08 -5.74
C TYR A 67 -1.25 9.72 -6.44
N MET A 68 -1.87 8.79 -5.74
CA MET A 68 -2.36 7.53 -6.31
C MET A 68 -3.83 7.34 -5.96
N THR A 69 -4.53 6.52 -6.74
CA THR A 69 -5.89 6.08 -6.39
C THR A 69 -5.90 4.61 -6.03
N ILE A 70 -6.69 4.28 -5.01
CA ILE A 70 -6.94 2.89 -4.60
C ILE A 70 -8.44 2.66 -4.62
N ARG A 71 -8.91 1.68 -5.39
CA ARG A 71 -10.32 1.30 -5.50
C ARG A 71 -10.60 0.02 -4.71
N LEU A 72 -11.31 0.12 -3.58
CA LEU A 72 -11.73 -1.03 -2.79
C LEU A 72 -13.20 -1.38 -3.06
N GLY A 73 -13.44 -2.53 -3.69
CA GLY A 73 -14.79 -3.05 -3.95
C GLY A 73 -15.39 -3.84 -2.78
N PHE A 74 -14.59 -4.71 -2.14
CA PHE A 74 -15.05 -5.54 -1.04
C PHE A 74 -14.82 -4.84 0.31
N ARG A 75 -15.86 -4.17 0.82
CA ARG A 75 -15.86 -3.53 2.15
C ARG A 75 -17.00 -4.08 2.99
N LYS A 76 -16.78 -4.25 4.29
CA LYS A 76 -17.82 -4.62 5.27
C LYS A 76 -19.06 -3.72 5.16
N THR A 77 -18.86 -2.42 4.93
CA THR A 77 -19.91 -1.41 4.78
C THR A 77 -20.70 -1.53 3.47
N ASN A 78 -20.18 -2.26 2.49
CA ASN A 78 -20.76 -2.41 1.16
C ASN A 78 -21.37 -3.82 0.97
N ARG A 79 -21.55 -4.61 2.03
CA ARG A 79 -22.11 -5.98 1.94
C ARG A 79 -23.47 -6.05 1.24
N SER A 80 -24.26 -4.98 1.28
CA SER A 80 -25.56 -4.88 0.61
C SER A 80 -25.47 -4.52 -0.87
N ASP A 81 -24.32 -4.03 -1.34
CA ASP A 81 -24.09 -3.66 -2.73
C ASP A 81 -22.68 -4.06 -3.17
N PRO A 82 -22.51 -5.24 -3.79
CA PRO A 82 -21.21 -5.74 -4.23
C PRO A 82 -20.60 -4.94 -5.39
N LEU A 83 -21.36 -4.05 -6.04
CA LEU A 83 -20.85 -3.15 -7.08
C LEU A 83 -20.30 -1.85 -6.50
N LYS A 84 -20.66 -1.52 -5.26
CA LYS A 84 -20.20 -0.31 -4.59
C LYS A 84 -18.72 -0.42 -4.25
N ALA A 85 -17.91 0.40 -4.89
CA ALA A 85 -16.50 0.55 -4.58
C ALA A 85 -16.22 1.93 -3.99
N ASN A 86 -15.32 1.96 -3.00
CA ASN A 86 -14.76 3.20 -2.49
C ASN A 86 -13.48 3.50 -3.25
N VAL A 87 -13.35 4.71 -3.77
CA VAL A 87 -12.12 5.19 -4.42
C VAL A 87 -11.45 6.18 -3.49
N TYR A 88 -10.22 5.88 -3.10
CA TYR A 88 -9.42 6.70 -2.21
C TYR A 88 -8.35 7.41 -2.99
N LYS A 89 -8.22 8.73 -2.79
CA LYS A 89 -7.13 9.53 -3.30
C LYS A 89 -6.05 9.63 -2.22
N ILE A 90 -4.88 9.05 -2.47
CA ILE A 90 -3.80 8.95 -1.49
C ILE A 90 -2.65 9.84 -1.93
N HIS A 91 -2.36 10.84 -1.10
CA HIS A 91 -1.25 11.77 -1.29
C HIS A 91 -0.03 11.34 -0.46
N PRO A 92 1.18 11.79 -0.81
CA PRO A 92 2.33 11.68 0.08
C PRO A 92 2.06 12.37 1.42
N GLN A 93 2.44 11.71 2.51
CA GLN A 93 2.31 12.20 3.89
C GLN A 93 3.73 12.32 4.47
N SER A 94 4.37 13.47 4.25
CA SER A 94 5.78 13.69 4.63
C SER A 94 6.00 13.82 6.14
N ASP A 95 4.96 14.21 6.86
CA ASP A 95 4.88 14.29 8.32
C ASP A 95 4.81 12.91 8.99
N GLU A 96 4.27 11.91 8.30
CA GLU A 96 4.10 10.54 8.78
C GLU A 96 4.76 9.49 7.86
N PRO A 97 6.09 9.56 7.65
CA PRO A 97 6.79 8.76 6.63
C PRO A 97 6.76 7.25 6.92
N ASP A 98 6.57 6.86 8.17
CA ASP A 98 6.44 5.46 8.58
C ASP A 98 5.09 4.87 8.15
N CYS A 99 4.01 5.66 8.19
CA CYS A 99 2.66 5.20 7.84
C CYS A 99 2.21 5.64 6.45
N CYS A 100 3.01 6.42 5.74
CA CYS A 100 2.70 6.94 4.41
C CYS A 100 2.48 5.82 3.39
N CYS A 101 1.21 5.48 3.14
CA CYS A 101 0.78 4.48 2.16
C CYS A 101 1.36 4.77 0.78
N TYR A 102 1.33 6.04 0.35
CA TYR A 102 1.85 6.45 -0.96
C TYR A 102 3.30 6.02 -1.14
N THR A 103 4.16 6.34 -0.17
CA THR A 103 5.60 6.06 -0.24
C THR A 103 5.88 4.56 -0.16
N LYS A 104 5.25 3.84 0.78
CA LYS A 104 5.52 2.40 0.96
C LYS A 104 5.04 1.58 -0.23
N LEU A 105 3.84 1.87 -0.75
CA LEU A 105 3.29 1.17 -1.89
C LEU A 105 4.10 1.47 -3.15
N THR A 106 4.46 2.74 -3.39
CA THR A 106 5.32 3.12 -4.53
C THR A 106 6.67 2.40 -4.48
N ALA A 107 7.33 2.34 -3.32
CA ALA A 107 8.62 1.68 -3.19
C ALA A 107 8.55 0.18 -3.51
N TRP A 108 7.47 -0.49 -3.09
CA TRP A 108 7.27 -1.90 -3.41
C TRP A 108 6.95 -2.13 -4.89
N LEU A 109 6.09 -1.31 -5.50
CA LEU A 109 5.78 -1.37 -6.93
C LEU A 109 7.03 -1.17 -7.79
N GLN A 110 7.86 -0.17 -7.47
CA GLN A 110 9.14 0.07 -8.14
C GLN A 110 10.09 -1.13 -8.01
N TRP A 111 10.14 -1.76 -6.83
CA TRP A 111 10.95 -2.96 -6.65
C TRP A 111 10.45 -4.13 -7.51
N LEU A 112 9.14 -4.34 -7.61
CA LEU A 112 8.55 -5.37 -8.47
C LEU A 112 8.97 -5.17 -9.93
N GLU A 113 8.80 -3.95 -10.45
CA GLU A 113 9.15 -3.58 -11.82
C GLU A 113 10.64 -3.78 -12.12
N GLN A 114 11.52 -3.47 -11.17
CA GLN A 114 12.97 -3.54 -11.36
C GLN A 114 13.56 -4.93 -11.17
N LYS A 115 13.02 -5.75 -10.26
CA LYS A 115 13.72 -6.94 -9.74
C LYS A 115 12.97 -8.24 -9.92
N SER A 116 11.67 -8.21 -10.20
CA SER A 116 10.88 -9.43 -10.31
C SER A 116 10.30 -9.61 -11.71
N ARG A 117 9.47 -8.67 -12.17
CA ARG A 117 8.74 -8.72 -13.45
C ARG A 117 7.89 -7.45 -13.61
N THR A 118 7.47 -7.15 -14.83
CA THR A 118 6.46 -6.12 -15.10
C THR A 118 5.20 -6.36 -14.26
N LEU A 119 4.63 -5.28 -13.71
CA LEU A 119 3.36 -5.30 -12.98
C LEU A 119 2.26 -5.91 -13.86
N ARG A 120 1.62 -6.95 -13.35
CA ARG A 120 0.41 -7.57 -13.88
C ARG A 120 -0.77 -7.16 -12.99
N ASP A 121 -1.97 -7.23 -13.55
CA ASP A 121 -3.21 -6.86 -12.84
C ASP A 121 -3.44 -7.65 -11.54
N GLU A 122 -2.78 -8.79 -11.37
CA GLU A 122 -2.90 -9.71 -10.23
C GLU A 122 -1.86 -9.51 -9.12
N ASP A 123 -0.96 -8.53 -9.24
CA ASP A 123 0.22 -8.40 -8.38
C ASP A 123 0.03 -7.61 -7.09
N LEU A 124 -1.15 -7.72 -6.46
CA LEU A 124 -1.42 -7.16 -5.13
C LEU A 124 -2.14 -8.20 -4.28
#